data_AF-A0A7J7QKR2-F1
#
_entry.id   AF-A0A7J7QKR2-F1
#
_cell.length_a   1.000
_cell.length_b   1.000
_cell.length_c   1.000
_cell.angle_alpha   90.00
_cell.angle_beta   90.00
_cell.angle_gamma   90.00
#
_symmetry.space_group_name_H-M   'P 1'
#
loop_
_entity.id
_entity.type
_entity.pdbx_description
1 polymer ?
#
loop_
_entity_poly.entity_id
_entity_poly.type
_entity_poly.pdbx_seq_one_letter_code
_entity_poly.pdbx_strand_id
1 'polypeptide(L)'
;MDQIEPDHFDVVVVSSGLPEVLIGSALARAGKSVLLLDSTESYGGSWASLSGPDYVRSLVSRQLEHQLSVKQQQQQKEKQHQQEQQDAPSRHNDGSSSAACRIALHAVQPHAGVSGVSLYTYPEVEQALENKQLLIDLAPKVLYQDEGMVELLVSCQAHNYLEFKLIEGSYIYLSGKLRPVPASRAELFADKALPLAAKRTLGRFLAACVEASRAPGGCR
;
A
#
# COMPACT_ATOMS: atom_id res chain seq x y z
N MET A 1 -27.10 22.32 -9.17
CA MET A 1 -25.70 21.88 -9.10
C MET A 1 -24.90 22.99 -9.73
N ASP A 2 -23.96 23.56 -8.99
CA ASP A 2 -23.10 24.62 -9.52
C ASP A 2 -22.17 24.00 -10.58
N GLN A 3 -22.09 24.64 -11.73
CA GLN A 3 -21.17 24.22 -12.80
C GLN A 3 -19.74 24.57 -12.39
N ILE A 4 -18.83 23.61 -12.57
CA ILE A 4 -17.40 23.86 -12.40
C ILE A 4 -16.87 24.56 -13.66
N GLU A 5 -16.11 25.64 -13.49
CA GLU A 5 -15.31 26.22 -14.55
C GLU A 5 -13.82 26.07 -14.24
N PRO A 6 -12.99 25.62 -15.19
CA PRO A 6 -13.36 25.19 -16.54
C PRO A 6 -14.13 23.85 -16.54
N ASP A 7 -14.94 23.62 -17.57
CA ASP A 7 -15.73 22.38 -17.76
C ASP A 7 -15.05 21.37 -18.70
N HIS A 8 -13.91 21.76 -19.29
CA HIS A 8 -13.08 20.94 -20.16
C HIS A 8 -11.63 20.85 -19.66
N PHE A 9 -11.09 19.64 -19.61
CA PHE A 9 -9.72 19.34 -19.22
C PHE A 9 -9.13 18.29 -20.17
N ASP A 10 -7.82 18.31 -20.38
CA ASP A 10 -7.11 17.30 -21.19
C ASP A 10 -7.14 15.92 -20.51
N VAL A 11 -7.09 15.90 -19.17
CA VAL A 11 -7.03 14.67 -18.36
C VAL A 11 -7.84 14.84 -17.07
N VAL A 12 -8.64 13.83 -16.74
CA VAL A 12 -9.29 13.71 -15.42
C VAL A 12 -8.67 12.53 -14.66
N VAL A 13 -8.13 12.81 -13.48
CA VAL A 13 -7.57 11.82 -12.57
C VAL A 13 -8.54 11.62 -11.41
N VAL A 14 -8.92 10.37 -11.15
CA VAL A 14 -9.85 10.00 -10.08
C VAL A 14 -9.08 9.27 -8.98
N SER A 15 -9.27 9.75 -7.75
CA SER A 15 -8.47 9.48 -6.56
C SER A 15 -7.14 10.24 -6.50
N SER A 16 -6.72 10.50 -5.27
CA SER A 16 -5.50 11.20 -4.91
C SER A 16 -4.45 10.28 -4.28
N GLY A 17 -4.47 8.99 -4.62
CA GLY A 17 -3.40 8.07 -4.29
C GLY A 17 -2.05 8.50 -4.90
N LEU A 18 -0.96 7.99 -4.33
CA LEU A 18 0.38 8.39 -4.75
C LEU A 18 0.63 8.16 -6.27
N PRO A 19 0.29 6.99 -6.87
CA PRO A 19 0.46 6.78 -8.30
C PRO A 19 -0.35 7.76 -9.17
N GLU A 20 -1.62 7.97 -8.82
CA GLU A 20 -2.56 8.82 -9.54
C GLU A 20 -2.06 10.26 -9.59
N VAL A 21 -1.60 10.76 -8.43
CA VAL A 21 -1.05 12.10 -8.27
C VAL A 21 0.24 12.27 -9.04
N LEU A 22 1.14 11.27 -9.01
CA LEU A 22 2.40 11.34 -9.73
C LEU A 22 2.17 11.44 -11.25
N ILE A 23 1.22 10.65 -11.76
CA ILE A 23 0.84 10.69 -13.18
C ILE A 23 0.18 12.04 -13.52
N GLY A 24 -0.77 12.50 -12.72
CA GLY A 24 -1.43 13.79 -12.91
C GLY A 24 -0.44 14.96 -12.90
N SER A 25 0.50 14.95 -11.95
CA SER A 25 1.56 15.96 -11.84
C SER A 25 2.51 15.93 -13.02
N ALA A 26 2.88 14.74 -13.52
CA ALA A 26 3.73 14.60 -14.70
C ALA A 26 3.04 15.15 -15.96
N LEU A 27 1.74 14.90 -16.13
CA LEU A 27 0.94 15.40 -17.25
C LEU A 27 0.75 16.92 -17.16
N ALA A 28 0.50 17.45 -15.97
CA ALA A 28 0.44 18.89 -15.72
C ALA A 28 1.77 19.56 -16.06
N ARG A 29 2.90 18.97 -15.65
CA ARG A 29 4.25 19.45 -16.01
C ARG A 29 4.52 19.37 -17.52
N ALA A 30 3.89 18.44 -18.23
CA ALA A 30 3.93 18.33 -19.69
C ALA A 30 2.98 19.34 -20.40
N GLY A 31 2.35 20.27 -19.65
CA GLY A 31 1.49 21.31 -20.18
C GLY A 31 0.03 20.90 -20.40
N LYS A 32 -0.41 19.78 -19.82
CA LYS A 32 -1.82 19.35 -19.88
C LYS A 32 -2.65 19.98 -18.76
N SER A 33 -3.88 20.35 -19.06
CA SER A 33 -4.89 20.68 -18.06
C SER A 33 -5.39 19.40 -17.37
N VAL A 34 -5.23 19.33 -16.04
CA VAL A 34 -5.55 18.13 -15.26
C VAL A 34 -6.58 18.47 -14.19
N LEU A 35 -7.68 17.74 -14.17
CA LEU A 35 -8.66 17.76 -13.08
C LEU A 35 -8.41 16.56 -12.16
N LEU A 36 -7.99 16.81 -10.91
CA LEU A 36 -7.86 15.78 -9.89
C LEU A 36 -9.13 15.76 -9.03
N LEU A 37 -9.77 14.60 -8.94
CA LEU A 37 -10.96 14.35 -8.14
C LEU A 37 -10.68 13.28 -7.10
N ASP A 38 -11.32 13.36 -5.94
CA ASP A 38 -11.35 12.25 -4.99
C ASP A 38 -12.77 12.04 -4.45
N SER A 39 -13.09 10.79 -4.18
CA SER A 39 -14.33 10.40 -3.49
C SER A 39 -14.22 10.59 -1.98
N THR A 40 -13.01 10.68 -1.41
CA THR A 40 -12.78 10.84 0.02
C THR A 40 -12.52 12.29 0.40
N GLU A 41 -12.90 12.67 1.62
CA GLU A 41 -12.65 14.02 2.16
C GLU A 41 -11.16 14.29 2.43
N SER A 42 -10.33 13.24 2.45
CA SER A 42 -8.90 13.32 2.68
C SER A 42 -8.10 12.93 1.44
N TYR A 43 -6.90 13.49 1.34
CA TYR A 43 -5.94 13.16 0.28
C TYR A 43 -5.23 11.84 0.55
N GLY A 44 -4.80 11.14 -0.50
CA GLY A 44 -3.93 9.97 -0.43
C GLY A 44 -4.65 8.64 -0.63
N GLY A 45 -5.98 8.58 -0.50
CA GLY A 45 -6.74 7.34 -0.63
C GLY A 45 -6.16 6.21 0.24
N SER A 46 -5.72 5.12 -0.39
CA SER A 46 -5.07 3.99 0.31
C SER A 46 -3.67 4.31 0.87
N TRP A 47 -3.08 5.45 0.47
CA TRP A 47 -1.79 5.98 0.91
C TRP A 47 -1.93 7.10 1.95
N ALA A 48 -3.15 7.41 2.40
CA ALA A 48 -3.39 8.50 3.32
C ALA A 48 -2.78 8.26 4.70
N SER A 49 -2.45 9.37 5.36
CA SER A 49 -2.18 9.43 6.80
C SER A 49 -3.37 10.12 7.45
N LEU A 50 -4.03 9.43 8.39
CA LEU A 50 -5.23 9.93 9.06
C LEU A 50 -4.89 10.42 10.47
N SER A 51 -5.59 11.46 10.91
CA SER A 51 -5.53 11.84 12.32
C SER A 51 -6.04 10.69 13.21
N GLY A 52 -5.66 10.63 14.48
CA GLY A 52 -6.20 9.63 15.42
C GLY A 52 -7.74 9.49 15.33
N PRO A 53 -8.51 10.59 15.47
CA PRO A 53 -9.97 10.54 15.39
C PRO A 53 -10.50 10.10 14.01
N ASP A 54 -9.88 10.55 12.92
CA ASP A 54 -10.31 10.18 11.56
C ASP A 54 -9.99 8.71 11.25
N TYR A 55 -8.88 8.20 11.79
CA TYR A 55 -8.53 6.79 11.70
C TYR A 55 -9.60 5.93 12.39
N VAL A 56 -9.98 6.26 13.63
CA VAL A 56 -11.06 5.57 14.36
C VAL A 56 -12.38 5.63 13.58
N ARG A 57 -12.75 6.81 13.08
CA ARG A 57 -13.96 6.97 12.24
C ARG A 57 -13.90 6.05 11.02
N SER A 58 -12.75 5.99 10.34
CA SER A 58 -12.57 5.14 9.15
C SER A 58 -12.74 3.65 9.48
N LEU A 59 -12.25 3.18 10.63
CA LEU A 59 -12.40 1.80 11.06
C LEU A 59 -13.86 1.45 11.31
N VAL A 60 -14.59 2.33 12.01
CA VAL A 60 -16.03 2.15 12.28
C VAL A 60 -16.83 2.10 10.99
N SER A 61 -16.58 3.03 10.06
CA SER A 61 -17.24 3.05 8.75
C SER A 61 -16.98 1.77 7.96
N ARG A 62 -15.72 1.31 7.87
CA ARG A 62 -15.36 0.06 7.18
C ARG A 62 -16.06 -1.16 7.80
N GLN A 63 -16.14 -1.22 9.13
CA GLN A 63 -16.83 -2.30 9.81
C GLN A 63 -18.33 -2.31 9.48
N LEU A 64 -18.97 -1.13 9.45
CA LEU A 64 -20.37 -0.99 9.12
C LEU A 64 -20.65 -1.38 7.66
N GLU A 65 -19.84 -0.90 6.71
CA GLU A 65 -19.92 -1.24 5.29
C GLU A 65 -19.77 -2.75 5.07
N HIS A 66 -18.81 -3.39 5.74
CA HIS A 66 -18.63 -4.83 5.70
C HIS A 66 -19.89 -5.57 6.17
N GLN A 67 -20.49 -5.16 7.29
CA GLN A 67 -21.74 -5.74 7.79
C GLN A 67 -22.89 -5.57 6.79
N LEU A 68 -23.01 -4.41 6.15
CA LEU A 68 -24.04 -4.14 5.14
C LEU A 68 -23.86 -5.00 3.89
N SER A 69 -22.63 -5.12 3.37
CA SER A 69 -22.30 -5.97 2.22
C SER A 69 -22.65 -7.44 2.47
N VAL A 70 -22.28 -7.98 3.65
CA VAL A 70 -22.60 -9.36 4.03
C VAL A 70 -24.12 -9.59 4.06
N LYS A 71 -24.88 -8.64 4.65
CA LYS A 71 -26.35 -8.73 4.69
C LYS A 71 -26.98 -8.70 3.29
N GLN A 72 -26.48 -7.85 2.39
CA GLN A 72 -26.99 -7.77 1.01
C GLN A 72 -26.74 -9.06 0.22
N GLN A 73 -25.54 -9.65 0.36
CA GLN A 73 -25.22 -10.92 -0.30
C GLN A 73 -26.09 -12.07 0.20
N GLN A 74 -26.42 -12.08 1.49
CA GLN A 74 -27.29 -13.10 2.07
C GLN A 74 -28.74 -12.99 1.56
N GLN A 75 -29.27 -11.76 1.47
CA GLN A 75 -30.59 -11.51 0.88
C GLN A 75 -30.64 -11.83 -0.62
N GLN A 76 -29.57 -11.59 -1.37
CA GLN A 76 -29.49 -11.97 -2.79
C GLN A 76 -29.44 -13.49 -2.97
N LYS A 77 -28.69 -14.22 -2.13
CA LYS A 77 -28.67 -15.69 -2.14
C LYS A 77 -30.03 -16.30 -1.79
N GLU A 78 -30.73 -15.75 -0.80
CA GLU A 78 -32.08 -16.20 -0.43
C GLU A 78 -33.10 -15.95 -1.56
N LYS A 79 -33.00 -14.81 -2.27
CA LYS A 79 -33.84 -14.51 -3.44
C LYS A 79 -33.52 -15.40 -4.65
N GLN A 80 -32.24 -15.70 -4.89
CA GLN A 80 -31.83 -16.63 -5.96
C GLN A 80 -32.27 -18.07 -5.67
N HIS A 81 -32.19 -18.54 -4.42
CA HIS A 81 -32.65 -19.88 -4.03
C HIS A 81 -34.18 -20.05 -4.17
N GLN A 82 -34.95 -18.97 -4.01
CA GLN A 82 -36.40 -18.99 -4.25
C GLN A 82 -36.77 -18.95 -5.73
N GLN A 83 -35.92 -18.40 -6.60
CA GLN A 83 -36.12 -18.38 -8.06
C GLN A 83 -35.69 -19.70 -8.73
N GLU A 84 -34.59 -20.34 -8.29
CA GLU A 84 -34.14 -21.63 -8.84
C GLU A 84 -35.09 -22.81 -8.51
N GLN A 85 -35.91 -22.71 -7.45
CA GLN A 85 -36.93 -23.71 -7.13
C GLN A 85 -38.22 -23.58 -7.95
N GLN A 86 -38.40 -22.51 -8.74
CA GLN A 86 -39.60 -22.30 -9.55
C GLN A 86 -39.40 -22.58 -11.06
N ASP A 87 -38.16 -22.60 -11.57
CA ASP A 87 -37.87 -22.75 -13.01
C ASP A 87 -37.03 -24.00 -13.37
N ALA A 88 -37.44 -25.20 -12.93
CA ALA A 88 -36.77 -26.46 -13.33
C ALA A 88 -37.49 -27.18 -14.50
N PRO A 89 -36.97 -27.13 -15.75
CA PRO A 89 -37.29 -28.11 -16.78
C PRO A 89 -36.20 -29.20 -16.93
N SER A 90 -36.61 -30.36 -17.44
CA SER A 90 -35.83 -31.58 -17.61
C SER A 90 -34.64 -31.44 -18.58
N ARG A 91 -33.57 -32.17 -18.23
CA ARG A 91 -32.24 -32.22 -18.89
C ARG A 91 -32.28 -32.46 -20.41
N HIS A 92 -31.39 -31.78 -21.14
CA HIS A 92 -30.57 -32.41 -22.19
C HIS A 92 -29.19 -31.72 -22.28
N ASN A 93 -28.17 -32.55 -22.48
CA ASN A 93 -26.76 -32.20 -22.57
C ASN A 93 -26.37 -32.01 -24.04
N ASP A 94 -25.62 -30.95 -24.36
CA ASP A 94 -24.36 -31.00 -25.11
C ASP A 94 -23.94 -29.61 -25.66
N GLY A 95 -22.64 -29.33 -25.52
CA GLY A 95 -21.88 -28.69 -26.60
C GLY A 95 -21.72 -27.17 -26.61
N SER A 96 -20.66 -26.69 -25.93
CA SER A 96 -19.69 -25.69 -26.41
C SER A 96 -20.18 -24.31 -26.91
N SER A 97 -19.88 -23.25 -26.17
CA SER A 97 -18.80 -22.30 -26.52
C SER A 97 -19.06 -20.88 -25.98
N SER A 98 -18.06 -20.37 -25.26
CA SER A 98 -17.60 -18.98 -25.27
C SER A 98 -18.56 -17.86 -24.89
N ALA A 99 -18.48 -17.44 -23.62
CA ALA A 99 -18.12 -16.06 -23.28
C ALA A 99 -17.58 -16.01 -21.84
N ALA A 100 -16.37 -16.53 -21.65
CA ALA A 100 -15.63 -16.31 -20.42
C ALA A 100 -15.18 -14.83 -20.39
N CYS A 101 -16.08 -13.92 -20.02
CA CYS A 101 -15.66 -12.64 -19.45
C CYS A 101 -15.06 -12.95 -18.08
N ARG A 102 -13.78 -13.36 -18.10
CA ARG A 102 -12.95 -13.43 -16.91
C ARG A 102 -12.68 -11.99 -16.51
N ILE A 103 -13.63 -11.38 -15.82
CA ILE A 103 -13.29 -10.37 -14.84
C ILE A 103 -12.54 -11.16 -13.77
N ALA A 104 -11.23 -11.30 -13.97
CA ALA A 104 -10.35 -11.53 -12.86
C ALA A 104 -10.62 -10.34 -11.93
N LEU A 105 -11.36 -10.58 -10.85
CA LEU A 105 -11.17 -9.81 -9.64
C LEU A 105 -9.69 -9.96 -9.35
N HIS A 106 -8.92 -8.99 -9.84
CA HIS A 106 -7.59 -8.77 -9.33
C HIS A 106 -7.86 -8.49 -7.86
N ALA A 107 -7.61 -9.50 -7.03
CA ALA A 107 -7.53 -9.32 -5.61
C ALA A 107 -6.71 -8.06 -5.45
N VAL A 108 -7.30 -7.03 -4.83
CA VAL A 108 -6.56 -5.88 -4.36
C VAL A 108 -5.53 -6.49 -3.44
N GLN A 109 -4.33 -6.73 -3.98
CA GLN A 109 -3.22 -7.17 -3.18
C GLN A 109 -3.08 -6.08 -2.12
N PRO A 110 -2.95 -6.43 -0.83
CA PRO A 110 -2.72 -5.41 0.18
C PRO A 110 -1.45 -4.69 -0.24
N HIS A 111 -1.58 -3.43 -0.68
CA HIS A 111 -0.46 -2.62 -1.18
C HIS A 111 0.54 -2.27 -0.06
N ALA A 112 0.25 -2.68 1.17
CA ALA A 112 1.17 -2.70 2.29
C ALA A 112 1.19 -4.12 2.88
N GLY A 113 2.33 -4.80 2.75
CA GLY A 113 2.59 -6.14 3.27
C GLY A 113 2.63 -6.21 4.80
N VAL A 114 1.63 -5.67 5.48
CA VAL A 114 1.46 -5.86 6.93
C VAL A 114 0.60 -7.10 7.14
N SER A 115 1.23 -8.28 7.07
CA SER A 115 0.65 -9.51 7.58
C SER A 115 1.08 -9.68 9.03
N GLY A 116 0.14 -9.93 9.94
CA GLY A 116 0.45 -10.16 11.36
C GLY A 116 0.36 -8.93 12.27
N VAL A 117 -0.57 -8.00 12.02
CA VAL A 117 -0.94 -6.98 13.01
C VAL A 117 -1.53 -7.68 14.24
N SER A 118 -0.83 -7.60 15.37
CA SER A 118 -1.41 -7.91 16.67
C SER A 118 -1.85 -6.59 17.31
N LEU A 119 -3.15 -6.43 17.51
CA LEU A 119 -3.70 -5.25 18.17
C LEU A 119 -3.48 -5.40 19.68
N TYR A 120 -2.59 -4.60 20.25
CA TYR A 120 -2.43 -4.47 21.69
C TYR A 120 -3.09 -3.17 22.13
N THR A 121 -4.24 -3.29 22.78
CA THR A 121 -4.93 -2.14 23.38
C THR A 121 -4.37 -1.91 24.77
N TYR A 122 -3.57 -0.87 24.93
CA TYR A 122 -3.27 -0.29 26.25
C TYR A 122 -4.23 0.88 26.48
N PRO A 123 -4.72 1.14 27.72
CA PRO A 123 -5.61 2.26 28.00
C PRO A 123 -5.07 3.63 27.51
N GLU A 124 -3.74 3.77 27.48
CA GLU A 124 -3.03 4.96 27.00
C GLU A 124 -3.14 5.16 25.48
N VAL A 125 -3.33 4.08 24.71
CA VAL A 125 -3.48 4.15 23.25
C VAL A 125 -4.84 4.74 22.88
N GLU A 126 -5.90 4.44 23.64
CA GLU A 126 -7.23 5.00 23.40
C GLU A 126 -7.22 6.53 23.52
N GLN A 127 -6.55 7.07 24.55
CA GLN A 127 -6.35 8.51 24.70
C GLN A 127 -5.50 9.10 23.57
N ALA A 128 -4.47 8.39 23.11
CA ALA A 128 -3.64 8.84 21.99
C ALA A 128 -4.42 8.94 20.67
N LEU A 129 -5.44 8.08 20.47
CA LEU A 129 -6.31 8.12 19.30
C LEU A 129 -7.28 9.32 19.30
N GLU A 130 -7.45 10.01 20.42
CA GLU A 130 -8.19 11.28 20.47
C GLU A 130 -7.32 12.47 20.00
N ASN A 131 -6.00 12.29 19.93
CA ASN A 131 -5.07 13.33 19.53
C ASN A 131 -5.11 13.59 18.02
N LYS A 132 -5.53 14.80 17.63
CA LYS A 132 -5.58 15.24 16.23
C LYS A 132 -4.20 15.47 15.59
N GLN A 133 -3.14 15.57 16.40
CA GLN A 133 -1.76 15.71 15.92
C GLN A 133 -1.10 14.38 15.60
N LEU A 134 -1.68 13.26 16.08
CA LEU A 134 -1.20 11.94 15.73
C LEU A 134 -1.61 11.65 14.28
N LEU A 135 -0.64 11.30 13.44
CA LEU A 135 -0.88 10.82 12.07
C LEU A 135 -0.60 9.32 12.00
N ILE A 136 -1.56 8.57 11.47
CA ILE A 136 -1.52 7.11 11.32
C ILE A 136 -1.56 6.79 9.83
N ASP A 137 -0.47 6.22 9.32
CA ASP A 137 -0.37 5.84 7.91
C ASP A 137 -1.18 4.58 7.63
N LEU A 138 -2.03 4.63 6.59
CA LEU A 138 -2.76 3.45 6.12
C LEU A 138 -1.86 2.48 5.34
N ALA A 139 -0.75 2.97 4.79
CA ALA A 139 0.23 2.19 4.04
C ALA A 139 1.66 2.54 4.49
N PRO A 140 2.13 2.00 5.63
CA PRO A 140 3.46 2.30 6.16
C PRO A 140 4.54 1.83 5.17
N LYS A 141 5.41 2.76 4.75
CA LYS A 141 6.48 2.55 3.79
C LYS A 141 7.72 3.32 4.21
N VAL A 142 8.86 2.84 3.74
CA VAL A 142 10.16 3.46 3.95
C VAL A 142 10.74 3.83 2.59
N LEU A 143 11.42 4.97 2.51
CA LEU A 143 12.11 5.42 1.31
C LEU A 143 13.58 5.04 1.41
N TYR A 144 14.11 4.29 0.45
CA TYR A 144 15.53 3.95 0.43
C TYR A 144 16.33 5.11 -0.18
N GLN A 145 17.56 5.30 0.30
CA GLN A 145 18.42 6.41 -0.13
C GLN A 145 18.83 6.33 -1.62
N ASP A 146 18.98 5.12 -2.15
CA ASP A 146 19.42 4.85 -3.52
C ASP A 146 18.26 4.27 -4.35
N GLU A 147 17.18 5.04 -4.45
CA GLU A 147 16.01 4.71 -5.27
C GLU A 147 15.68 5.84 -6.25
N GLY A 148 15.18 5.47 -7.43
CA GLY A 148 14.71 6.44 -8.43
C GLY A 148 13.61 7.37 -7.92
N MET A 149 12.90 7.00 -6.84
CA MET A 149 11.95 7.87 -6.16
C MET A 149 12.64 9.10 -5.53
N VAL A 150 13.81 8.94 -4.92
CA VAL A 150 14.57 10.07 -4.35
C VAL A 150 14.98 11.02 -5.47
N GLU A 151 15.50 10.49 -6.57
CA GLU A 151 15.83 11.29 -7.76
C GLU A 151 14.60 12.01 -8.31
N LEU A 152 13.46 11.33 -8.37
CA LEU A 152 12.20 11.91 -8.82
C LEU A 152 11.80 13.09 -7.93
N LEU A 153 11.80 12.93 -6.60
CA LEU A 153 11.48 13.98 -5.62
C LEU A 153 12.41 15.21 -5.74
N VAL A 154 13.68 14.99 -6.07
CA VAL A 154 14.64 16.07 -6.36
C VAL A 154 14.28 16.74 -7.69
N SER A 155 14.11 15.96 -8.75
CA SER A 155 13.86 16.46 -10.11
C SER A 155 12.54 17.21 -10.27
N CYS A 156 11.52 16.85 -9.48
CA CYS A 156 10.22 17.54 -9.45
C CYS A 156 10.12 18.59 -8.34
N GLN A 157 11.20 18.83 -7.58
CA GLN A 157 11.26 19.79 -6.48
C GLN A 157 10.30 19.51 -5.31
N ALA A 158 9.71 18.31 -5.25
CA ALA A 158 8.82 17.92 -4.16
C ALA A 158 9.53 17.80 -2.80
N HIS A 159 10.86 17.63 -2.80
CA HIS A 159 11.68 17.66 -1.58
C HIS A 159 11.57 18.98 -0.78
N ASN A 160 11.13 20.08 -1.40
CA ASN A 160 10.88 21.34 -0.68
C ASN A 160 9.66 21.27 0.27
N TYR A 161 8.81 20.24 0.14
CA TYR A 161 7.59 20.06 0.93
C TYR A 161 7.68 18.89 1.91
N LEU A 162 8.83 18.22 1.96
CA LEU A 162 9.02 16.98 2.70
C LEU A 162 10.28 17.07 3.56
N GLU A 163 10.17 16.59 4.79
CA GLU A 163 11.32 16.34 5.66
C GLU A 163 11.45 14.84 5.91
N PHE A 164 12.69 14.37 6.05
CA PHE A 164 12.99 12.95 6.26
C PHE A 164 13.71 12.74 7.57
N LYS A 165 13.31 11.68 8.29
CA LYS A 165 14.03 11.15 9.43
C LYS A 165 14.65 9.81 9.06
N LEU A 166 15.91 9.61 9.42
CA LEU A 166 16.60 8.34 9.22
C LEU A 166 15.99 7.25 10.12
N ILE A 167 15.87 6.05 9.57
CA ILE A 167 15.54 4.85 10.34
C ILE A 167 16.75 4.48 11.20
N GLU A 168 16.53 4.35 12.50
CA GLU A 168 17.61 4.15 13.47
C GLU A 168 18.17 2.71 13.45
N GLY A 169 17.39 1.74 13.02
CA GLY A 169 17.84 0.35 12.93
C GLY A 169 16.83 -0.60 12.31
N SER A 170 17.33 -1.77 11.93
CA SER A 170 16.52 -2.90 11.46
C SER A 170 16.68 -4.06 12.42
N TYR A 171 15.58 -4.79 12.66
CA TYR A 171 15.56 -5.89 13.62
C TYR A 171 14.93 -7.13 13.00
N ILE A 172 15.38 -8.30 13.44
CA ILE A 172 14.83 -9.59 13.06
C ILE A 172 14.34 -10.33 14.30
N TYR A 173 13.14 -10.92 14.22
CA TYR A 173 12.59 -11.74 15.30
C TYR A 173 12.88 -13.22 15.01
N LEU A 174 13.78 -13.82 15.79
CA LEU A 174 14.19 -15.21 15.63
C LEU A 174 14.23 -15.94 16.97
N SER A 175 13.59 -17.10 17.03
CA SER A 175 13.56 -17.97 18.22
C SER A 175 13.01 -17.27 19.46
N GLY A 176 11.91 -16.53 19.30
CA GLY A 176 11.26 -15.82 20.40
C GLY A 176 11.98 -14.56 20.89
N LYS A 177 13.00 -14.09 20.16
CA LYS A 177 13.81 -12.91 20.54
C LYS A 177 14.01 -11.97 19.36
N LEU A 178 13.80 -10.68 19.62
CA LEU A 178 14.15 -9.60 18.70
C LEU A 178 15.67 -9.35 18.75
N ARG A 179 16.33 -9.24 17.59
CA ARG A 179 17.77 -8.99 17.49
C ARG A 179 18.04 -7.91 16.44
N PRO A 180 18.98 -6.98 16.67
CA PRO A 180 19.37 -6.02 15.66
C PRO A 180 20.06 -6.73 14.48
N VAL A 181 19.78 -6.28 13.27
CA VAL A 181 20.48 -6.70 12.06
C VAL A 181 21.72 -5.81 11.91
N PRO A 182 22.93 -6.39 11.82
CA PRO A 182 24.15 -5.60 11.62
C PRO A 182 24.06 -4.74 10.36
N ALA A 183 24.14 -3.42 10.53
CA ALA A 183 24.04 -2.45 9.43
C ALA A 183 25.41 -2.07 8.85
N SER A 184 26.49 -2.39 9.57
CA SER A 184 27.86 -2.07 9.16
C SER A 184 28.78 -3.28 9.22
N ARG A 185 29.91 -3.18 8.49
CA ARG A 185 30.98 -4.19 8.57
C ARG A 185 31.47 -4.36 10.01
N ALA A 186 31.63 -3.27 10.75
CA ALA A 186 32.07 -3.30 12.15
C ALA A 186 31.08 -4.04 13.05
N GLU A 187 29.79 -3.75 12.93
CA GLU A 187 28.73 -4.46 13.67
C GLU A 187 28.68 -5.95 13.30
N LEU A 188 28.82 -6.28 12.01
CA LEU A 188 28.87 -7.68 11.57
C LEU A 188 30.04 -8.42 12.21
N PHE A 189 31.22 -7.79 12.30
CA PHE A 189 32.37 -8.40 12.96
C PHE A 189 32.18 -8.51 14.48
N ALA A 190 31.49 -7.57 15.11
CA ALA A 190 31.16 -7.60 16.55
C ALA A 190 30.08 -8.64 16.90
N ASP A 191 29.20 -9.01 15.97
CA ASP A 191 28.05 -9.90 16.21
C ASP A 191 28.49 -11.33 16.61
N LYS A 192 28.19 -11.75 17.84
CA LYS A 192 28.58 -13.08 18.34
C LYS A 192 27.66 -14.21 17.86
N ALA A 193 26.53 -13.91 17.23
CA ALA A 193 25.58 -14.91 16.74
C ALA A 193 26.09 -15.66 15.51
N LEU A 194 27.05 -15.09 14.77
CA LEU A 194 27.59 -15.67 13.54
C LEU A 194 29.03 -16.16 13.72
N PRO A 195 29.36 -17.41 13.34
CA PRO A 195 30.74 -17.89 13.30
C PRO A 195 31.60 -17.07 12.31
N LEU A 196 32.91 -16.94 12.59
CA LEU A 196 33.84 -16.18 11.75
C LEU A 196 33.86 -16.65 10.28
N ALA A 197 33.72 -17.96 10.04
CA ALA A 197 33.66 -18.51 8.69
C ALA A 197 32.42 -17.99 7.92
N ALA A 198 31.25 -17.97 8.56
CA ALA A 198 30.01 -17.45 7.97
C ALA A 198 30.12 -15.95 7.67
N LYS A 199 30.70 -15.16 8.60
CA LYS A 199 30.94 -13.73 8.38
C LYS A 199 31.86 -13.45 7.18
N ARG A 200 32.93 -14.26 7.02
CA ARG A 200 33.84 -14.15 5.87
C ARG A 200 33.12 -14.45 4.56
N THR A 201 32.31 -15.50 4.52
CA THR A 201 31.51 -15.86 3.33
C THR A 201 30.50 -14.76 3.00
N LEU A 202 29.77 -14.25 4.00
CA LEU A 202 28.82 -13.15 3.83
C LEU A 202 29.52 -11.88 3.29
N GLY A 203 30.68 -11.51 3.85
CA GLY A 203 31.44 -10.36 3.38
C GLY A 203 31.86 -10.47 1.91
N ARG A 204 32.27 -11.67 1.44
CA ARG A 204 32.58 -11.91 0.02
C ARG A 204 31.33 -11.83 -0.85
N PHE A 205 30.21 -12.39 -0.37
CA PHE A 205 28.93 -12.35 -1.08
C PHE A 205 28.46 -10.90 -1.28
N LEU A 206 28.42 -10.10 -0.22
CA LEU A 206 28.02 -8.70 -0.30
C LEU A 206 28.93 -7.88 -1.22
N ALA A 207 30.25 -8.11 -1.17
CA ALA A 207 31.18 -7.46 -2.09
C ALA A 207 30.90 -7.83 -3.56
N ALA A 208 30.62 -9.10 -3.84
CA ALA A 208 30.25 -9.56 -5.18
C ALA A 208 28.93 -8.94 -5.68
N CYS A 209 27.92 -8.79 -4.80
CA CYS A 209 26.66 -8.11 -5.15
C CYS A 209 26.88 -6.64 -5.53
N VAL A 210 27.73 -5.92 -4.79
CA VAL A 210 28.05 -4.51 -5.08
C VAL A 210 28.84 -4.37 -6.39
N GLU A 211 29.72 -5.33 -6.69
CA GLU A 211 30.44 -5.36 -7.97
C GLU A 211 29.48 -5.61 -9.13
N ALA A 212 28.56 -6.58 -8.96
CA ALA A 212 27.54 -6.89 -9.96
C ALA A 212 26.60 -5.71 -10.23
N SER A 213 26.20 -4.93 -9.22
CA SER A 213 25.32 -3.76 -9.41
C SER A 213 25.97 -2.60 -10.16
N ARG A 214 27.31 -2.59 -10.26
CA ARG A 214 28.08 -1.55 -10.95
C ARG A 214 28.44 -1.92 -12.39
N ALA A 215 28.23 -3.18 -12.79
CA ALA A 215 28.54 -3.63 -14.14
C ALA A 215 27.61 -2.99 -15.19
N PRO A 216 28.13 -2.60 -16.38
CA PRO A 216 27.31 -2.03 -17.44
C PRO A 216 26.26 -3.04 -17.90
N GLY A 217 24.99 -2.75 -17.63
CA GLY A 217 23.85 -3.64 -17.88
C GLY A 217 23.11 -4.12 -16.62
N GLY A 218 23.56 -3.76 -15.42
CA GLY A 218 22.79 -3.99 -14.19
C GLY A 218 21.53 -3.12 -14.13
N CYS A 219 20.39 -3.69 -13.76
CA CYS A 219 19.19 -2.93 -13.43
C CYS A 219 19.50 -2.03 -12.22
N ARG A 220 19.56 -0.71 -12.45
CA ARG A 220 19.37 0.29 -11.39
C ARG A 220 17.88 0.51 -11.19
#